data_AF-R4XHA1-F1
#
_entry.id   AF-R4XHA1-F1
#
_cell.length_a   1.000
_cell.length_b   1.000
_cell.length_c   1.000
_cell.angle_alpha   90.00
_cell.angle_beta   90.00
_cell.angle_gamma   90.00
#
_symmetry.space_group_name_H-M   'P 1'
#
loop_
_entity.id
_entity.type
_entity.pdbx_description
1 polymer ?
#
loop_
_entity_poly.entity_id
_entity_poly.type
_entity_poly.pdbx_seq_one_letter_code
_entity_poly.pdbx_strand_id
1 'polypeptide(L)'
;MPDHYIYNDIENVHRTVYSISTADRAYFQIVLGLKSNAYNPNIIPHRTLNDTYIVVAQESEHSVEQLECVKAPSILPIAATFGDKCHDNLAYFGYNVGPHDARLFYGPTKPLVVYGSNSAYTCFGQFVQDFRLLLDWGFDWNIPKEFKSGTEIQRPGKYGPIEKNFFLFWDEEGDMYAHFDLIPSRSFAKLNDDGSVGKNLAPAAKDERCLSALMPAVAAESESVHQATNSLSITMCKRSDKHCEPNNKNTFVFTIFQHKSFYSFHSNYEPYVMIFSQAAPFSVQAISQKPIWIHGRGLPGTRPEWIPPEREWEQTEMFYITSMAWATQGQTYHGYLDDPLFLAFGIEDSKTGGIDILASNLFQDLAYCSAV
;
A
#
# COMPACT_ATOMS: atom_id res chain seq x y z
N MET A 1 19.85 -20.84 -20.06
CA MET A 1 20.84 -19.83 -20.50
C MET A 1 20.23 -18.47 -20.85
N PRO A 2 19.02 -18.32 -21.44
CA PRO A 2 18.44 -16.99 -21.66
C PRO A 2 18.07 -16.27 -20.34
N ASP A 3 17.59 -17.00 -19.34
CA ASP A 3 17.15 -16.41 -18.07
C ASP A 3 18.26 -15.66 -17.33
N HIS A 4 19.51 -16.15 -17.36
CA HIS A 4 20.61 -15.47 -16.66
C HIS A 4 20.87 -14.05 -17.22
N TYR A 5 20.73 -13.86 -18.53
CA TYR A 5 20.88 -12.53 -19.13
C TYR A 5 19.72 -11.61 -18.75
N ILE A 6 18.50 -12.13 -18.76
CA ILE A 6 17.30 -11.37 -18.36
C ILE A 6 17.38 -10.96 -16.88
N TYR A 7 17.84 -11.85 -16.00
CA TYR A 7 18.05 -11.50 -14.58
C TYR A 7 19.11 -10.42 -14.38
N ASN A 8 20.23 -10.48 -15.12
CA ASN A 8 21.23 -9.42 -15.05
C ASN A 8 20.66 -8.07 -15.51
N ASP A 9 19.79 -8.06 -16.53
CA ASP A 9 19.13 -6.84 -16.99
C ASP A 9 18.13 -6.30 -15.95
N ILE A 10 17.39 -7.17 -15.28
CA ILE A 10 16.49 -6.77 -14.18
C ILE A 10 17.27 -6.15 -13.02
N GLU A 11 18.37 -6.75 -12.58
CA GLU A 11 19.20 -6.19 -11.49
C GLU A 11 19.83 -4.83 -11.85
N ASN A 12 20.09 -4.60 -13.15
CA ASN A 12 20.60 -3.33 -13.63
C ASN A 12 19.56 -2.20 -13.55
N VAL A 13 18.28 -2.50 -13.75
CA VAL A 13 17.20 -1.50 -13.79
C VAL A 13 16.28 -1.49 -12.56
N HIS A 14 16.30 -2.53 -11.73
CA HIS A 14 15.49 -2.67 -10.52
C HIS A 14 16.35 -2.88 -9.27
N ARG A 15 15.75 -2.65 -8.11
CA ARG A 15 16.24 -3.11 -6.82
C ARG A 15 15.53 -4.42 -6.47
N THR A 16 16.20 -5.55 -6.67
CA THR A 16 15.63 -6.85 -6.32
C THR A 16 15.60 -7.07 -4.81
N VAL A 17 14.45 -7.47 -4.28
CA VAL A 17 14.27 -7.89 -2.88
C VAL A 17 13.98 -9.38 -2.81
N TYR A 18 14.44 -10.00 -1.73
CA TYR A 18 14.45 -11.44 -1.54
C TYR A 18 13.83 -11.78 -0.20
N SER A 19 13.03 -12.85 -0.15
CA SER A 19 12.45 -13.31 1.11
C SER A 19 13.55 -13.73 2.07
N ILE A 20 13.35 -13.43 3.36
CA ILE A 20 14.24 -13.87 4.43
C ILE A 20 13.81 -15.20 5.06
N SER A 21 12.60 -15.69 4.78
CA SER A 21 12.06 -16.94 5.34
C SER A 21 11.91 -18.09 4.35
N THR A 22 11.73 -17.83 3.06
CA THR A 22 11.56 -18.91 2.06
C THR A 22 12.91 -19.48 1.63
N ALA A 23 12.96 -20.79 1.39
CA ALA A 23 14.20 -21.49 1.03
C ALA A 23 14.74 -21.07 -0.35
N ASP A 24 13.85 -20.78 -1.30
CA ASP A 24 14.18 -20.28 -2.64
C ASP A 24 14.33 -18.75 -2.66
N ARG A 25 14.09 -18.08 -1.53
CA ARG A 25 14.11 -16.62 -1.37
C ARG A 25 13.05 -15.90 -2.21
N ALA A 26 12.11 -16.63 -2.80
CA ALA A 26 10.99 -16.07 -3.54
C ALA A 26 9.89 -15.63 -2.58
N TYR A 27 8.92 -14.87 -3.08
CA TYR A 27 7.73 -14.57 -2.30
C TYR A 27 6.89 -15.83 -2.01
N PHE A 28 6.00 -15.76 -1.02
CA PHE A 28 5.04 -16.81 -0.72
C PHE A 28 3.64 -16.43 -1.21
N GLN A 29 2.89 -17.42 -1.68
CA GLN A 29 1.48 -17.23 -2.04
C GLN A 29 0.62 -17.17 -0.78
N ILE A 30 -0.36 -16.27 -0.74
CA ILE A 30 -1.35 -16.23 0.33
C ILE A 30 -2.56 -17.05 -0.12
N VAL A 31 -2.93 -18.05 0.68
CA VAL A 31 -4.09 -18.90 0.41
C VAL A 31 -5.05 -18.76 1.56
N LEU A 32 -6.23 -18.18 1.29
CA LEU A 32 -7.24 -17.89 2.32
C LEU A 32 -8.20 -19.06 2.60
N GLY A 33 -8.00 -20.21 1.95
CA GLY A 33 -8.89 -21.36 2.09
C GLY A 33 -10.35 -21.07 1.71
N LEU A 34 -10.57 -20.02 0.91
CA LEU A 34 -11.88 -19.63 0.41
C LEU A 34 -12.25 -20.50 -0.79
N LYS A 35 -13.55 -20.65 -1.02
CA LYS A 35 -14.03 -21.22 -2.29
C LYS A 35 -13.70 -20.29 -3.44
N SER A 36 -13.68 -18.99 -3.20
CA SER A 36 -13.42 -17.88 -4.11
C SER A 36 -11.93 -17.51 -4.13
N ASN A 37 -11.46 -17.01 -5.27
CA ASN A 37 -10.17 -16.34 -5.39
C ASN A 37 -10.18 -15.07 -4.53
N ALA A 38 -8.98 -14.62 -4.16
CA ALA A 38 -8.80 -13.39 -3.42
C ALA A 38 -7.66 -12.57 -4.01
N TYR A 39 -7.80 -11.25 -3.96
CA TYR A 39 -6.82 -10.30 -4.45
C TYR A 39 -6.73 -9.12 -3.48
N ASN A 40 -5.76 -8.24 -3.68
CA ASN A 40 -5.50 -7.09 -2.80
C ASN A 40 -5.29 -7.46 -1.32
N PRO A 41 -4.31 -8.32 -0.99
CA PRO A 41 -4.08 -8.73 0.39
C PRO A 41 -3.51 -7.62 1.26
N ASN A 42 -3.71 -7.82 2.55
CA ASN A 42 -3.08 -7.10 3.64
C ASN A 42 -2.61 -8.10 4.67
N ILE A 43 -1.42 -7.86 5.23
CA ILE A 43 -0.85 -8.73 6.27
C ILE A 43 -0.39 -7.84 7.41
N ILE A 44 -0.88 -8.12 8.62
CA ILE A 44 -0.37 -7.50 9.84
C ILE A 44 -0.06 -8.59 10.89
N PRO A 45 0.96 -8.40 11.75
CA PRO A 45 1.20 -9.34 12.84
C PRO A 45 0.04 -9.37 13.81
N HIS A 46 -0.31 -10.57 14.28
CA HIS A 46 -1.28 -10.75 15.35
C HIS A 46 -0.71 -10.15 16.64
N ARG A 47 -1.54 -9.43 17.40
CA ARG A 47 -1.10 -8.68 18.58
C ARG A 47 -0.45 -9.55 19.66
N THR A 48 -0.99 -10.74 19.90
CA THR A 48 -0.65 -11.58 21.07
C THR A 48 -0.20 -13.00 20.73
N LEU A 49 -0.31 -13.41 19.47
CA LEU A 49 0.01 -14.78 19.05
C LEU A 49 1.26 -14.73 18.19
N ASN A 50 2.27 -15.51 18.59
CA ASN A 50 3.53 -15.57 17.86
C ASN A 50 3.30 -16.27 16.52
N ASP A 51 4.10 -15.88 15.52
CA ASP A 51 4.08 -16.48 14.18
C ASP A 51 2.67 -16.57 13.56
N THR A 52 1.79 -15.64 13.97
CA THR A 52 0.39 -15.58 13.57
C THR A 52 0.13 -14.20 13.00
N TYR A 53 -0.58 -14.16 11.88
CA TYR A 53 -0.83 -12.94 11.12
C TYR A 53 -2.33 -12.82 10.84
N ILE A 54 -2.80 -11.59 10.76
CA ILE A 54 -4.15 -11.29 10.29
C ILE A 54 -4.03 -10.92 8.82
N VAL A 55 -4.76 -11.65 7.98
CA VAL A 55 -4.82 -11.40 6.55
C VAL A 55 -6.22 -10.92 6.17
N VAL A 56 -6.29 -9.81 5.44
CA VAL A 56 -7.53 -9.29 4.84
C VAL A 56 -7.31 -9.12 3.36
N ALA A 57 -8.20 -9.67 2.54
CA ALA A 57 -8.16 -9.54 1.09
C ALA A 57 -9.56 -9.32 0.54
N GLN A 58 -9.64 -8.87 -0.70
CA GLN A 58 -10.88 -8.75 -1.46
C GLN A 58 -11.25 -10.11 -2.04
N GLU A 59 -12.48 -10.55 -1.78
CA GLU A 59 -13.05 -11.75 -2.39
C GLU A 59 -13.39 -11.47 -3.87
N SER A 60 -13.06 -12.40 -4.78
CA SER A 60 -13.49 -12.39 -6.18
C SER A 60 -14.37 -13.58 -6.53
N GLU A 61 -15.30 -13.41 -7.46
CA GLU A 61 -16.32 -14.41 -7.83
C GLU A 61 -15.78 -15.58 -8.68
N HIS A 62 -14.63 -16.18 -8.37
CA HIS A 62 -14.14 -17.35 -9.12
C HIS A 62 -13.63 -18.47 -8.20
N SER A 63 -14.13 -19.69 -8.44
CA SER A 63 -14.04 -20.77 -7.48
C SER A 63 -12.82 -21.68 -7.64
N VAL A 64 -12.00 -21.88 -6.60
CA VAL A 64 -11.02 -22.97 -6.52
C VAL A 64 -10.85 -23.44 -5.06
N GLU A 65 -10.80 -24.76 -4.85
CA GLU A 65 -10.58 -25.40 -3.54
C GLU A 65 -9.08 -25.58 -3.24
N GLN A 66 -8.60 -25.24 -2.02
CA GLN A 66 -7.58 -25.94 -1.20
C GLN A 66 -7.22 -25.20 0.12
N LEU A 67 -6.80 -25.95 1.16
CA LEU A 67 -6.58 -25.68 2.61
C LEU A 67 -5.50 -24.59 2.95
N GLU A 68 -5.22 -24.10 4.18
CA GLU A 68 -5.66 -24.31 5.58
C GLU A 68 -5.41 -23.00 6.39
N CYS A 69 -6.44 -22.22 6.74
CA CYS A 69 -6.29 -21.14 7.73
C CYS A 69 -6.48 -21.72 9.15
N VAL A 70 -5.74 -21.21 10.14
CA VAL A 70 -5.93 -21.62 11.55
C VAL A 70 -7.37 -21.37 12.03
N LYS A 71 -8.04 -20.35 11.45
CA LYS A 71 -9.46 -20.05 11.62
C LYS A 71 -10.07 -19.84 10.24
N ALA A 72 -11.30 -20.33 10.04
CA ALA A 72 -12.02 -20.11 8.79
C ALA A 72 -12.13 -18.61 8.49
N PRO A 73 -11.93 -18.19 7.23
CA PRO A 73 -12.09 -16.79 6.83
C PRO A 73 -13.52 -16.33 7.09
N SER A 74 -13.67 -15.06 7.45
CA SER A 74 -14.96 -14.43 7.70
C SER A 74 -15.05 -13.10 6.96
N ILE A 75 -16.22 -12.82 6.40
CA ILE A 75 -16.53 -11.51 5.80
C ILE A 75 -16.48 -10.46 6.90
N LEU A 76 -15.71 -9.39 6.69
CA LEU A 76 -15.66 -8.27 7.63
C LEU A 76 -17.03 -7.58 7.67
N PRO A 77 -17.59 -7.28 8.85
CA PRO A 77 -18.92 -6.67 9.01
C PRO A 77 -18.86 -5.16 8.76
N ILE A 78 -18.31 -4.75 7.62
CA ILE A 78 -18.29 -3.36 7.18
C ILE A 78 -19.66 -3.04 6.55
N ALA A 79 -20.31 -2.00 7.05
CA ALA A 79 -21.60 -1.57 6.53
C ALA A 79 -21.44 -1.03 5.09
N ALA A 80 -22.34 -1.45 4.20
CA ALA A 80 -22.43 -0.86 2.87
C ALA A 80 -22.83 0.61 2.97
N THR A 81 -22.22 1.45 2.14
CA THR A 81 -22.62 2.84 1.94
C THR A 81 -23.37 2.97 0.63
N PHE A 82 -24.17 4.04 0.51
CA PHE A 82 -24.95 4.32 -0.69
C PHE A 82 -24.70 5.76 -1.11
N GLY A 83 -24.63 5.99 -2.41
CA GLY A 83 -24.42 7.32 -3.00
C GLY A 83 -25.21 7.46 -4.29
N ASP A 84 -25.57 8.68 -4.63
CA ASP A 84 -26.41 9.03 -5.77
C ASP A 84 -25.66 9.77 -6.88
N LYS A 85 -24.32 9.91 -6.75
CA LYS A 85 -23.49 10.79 -7.59
C LYS A 85 -22.74 10.06 -8.71
N CYS A 86 -22.93 8.74 -8.83
CA CYS A 86 -22.36 7.94 -9.91
C CYS A 86 -23.26 8.02 -11.14
N HIS A 87 -22.83 8.82 -12.13
CA HIS A 87 -23.56 9.04 -13.37
C HIS A 87 -22.70 8.74 -14.59
N ASP A 88 -23.33 8.66 -15.77
CA ASP A 88 -22.67 8.49 -17.07
C ASP A 88 -21.67 7.33 -17.07
N ASN A 89 -20.42 7.61 -17.47
CA ASN A 89 -19.31 6.64 -17.53
C ASN A 89 -18.90 6.10 -16.16
N LEU A 90 -19.47 6.59 -15.06
CA LEU A 90 -19.23 6.13 -13.69
C LEU A 90 -20.45 5.43 -13.09
N ALA A 91 -21.56 5.30 -13.82
CA ALA A 91 -22.78 4.68 -13.33
C ALA A 91 -22.54 3.24 -12.83
N TYR A 92 -21.55 2.54 -13.37
CA TYR A 92 -21.18 1.20 -12.91
C TYR A 92 -20.72 1.15 -11.45
N PHE A 93 -20.06 2.20 -10.95
CA PHE A 93 -19.71 2.31 -9.52
C PHE A 93 -20.95 2.45 -8.63
N GLY A 94 -22.09 2.86 -9.17
CA GLY A 94 -23.36 2.91 -8.45
C GLY A 94 -23.94 1.53 -8.13
N TYR A 95 -23.45 0.46 -8.78
CA TYR A 95 -23.83 -0.92 -8.47
C TYR A 95 -22.92 -1.58 -7.44
N ASN A 96 -21.86 -0.90 -6.99
CA ASN A 96 -21.00 -1.41 -5.94
C ASN A 96 -21.78 -1.57 -4.63
N VAL A 97 -21.54 -2.67 -3.93
CA VAL A 97 -22.15 -2.94 -2.63
C VAL A 97 -21.03 -3.27 -1.66
N GLY A 98 -20.87 -2.43 -0.65
CA GLY A 98 -19.89 -2.66 0.41
C GLY A 98 -18.49 -2.07 0.13
N PRO A 99 -17.49 -2.50 0.91
CA PRO A 99 -16.12 -2.02 0.77
C PRO A 99 -15.41 -2.63 -0.44
N HIS A 100 -14.56 -1.84 -1.08
CA HIS A 100 -13.62 -2.30 -2.12
C HIS A 100 -12.19 -1.91 -1.75
N ASP A 101 -11.22 -2.70 -2.21
CA ASP A 101 -9.78 -2.42 -2.10
C ASP A 101 -9.36 -2.02 -0.68
N ALA A 102 -9.84 -2.81 0.29
CA ALA A 102 -9.54 -2.58 1.70
C ALA A 102 -8.04 -2.68 1.96
N ARG A 103 -7.55 -1.79 2.82
CA ARG A 103 -6.16 -1.68 3.25
C ARG A 103 -6.08 -1.69 4.76
N LEU A 104 -5.53 -2.77 5.31
CA LEU A 104 -5.36 -2.98 6.74
C LEU A 104 -3.91 -2.69 7.12
N PHE A 105 -3.71 -1.86 8.13
CA PHE A 105 -2.39 -1.50 8.63
C PHE A 105 -2.45 -1.08 10.11
N TYR A 106 -1.29 -1.07 10.76
CA TYR A 106 -1.14 -0.46 12.09
C TYR A 106 -0.82 1.03 11.97
N GLY A 107 -1.63 1.87 12.62
CA GLY A 107 -1.20 3.20 13.04
C GLY A 107 -0.38 3.13 14.34
N PRO A 108 0.05 4.27 14.91
CA PRO A 108 0.89 4.29 16.10
C PRO A 108 0.27 3.55 17.30
N THR A 109 -1.06 3.68 17.48
CA THR A 109 -1.76 3.19 18.67
C THR A 109 -2.78 2.08 18.41
N LYS A 110 -3.27 1.94 17.17
CA LYS A 110 -4.34 0.99 16.82
C LYS A 110 -4.27 0.58 15.34
N PRO A 111 -4.76 -0.63 14.98
CA PRO A 111 -4.95 -1.00 13.59
C PRO A 111 -6.15 -0.26 13.01
N LEU A 112 -6.02 0.17 11.76
CA LEU A 112 -7.07 0.80 10.99
C LEU A 112 -7.27 0.02 9.69
N VAL A 113 -8.49 0.05 9.18
CA VAL A 113 -8.78 -0.35 7.81
C VAL A 113 -9.25 0.88 7.03
N VAL A 114 -8.72 1.03 5.83
CA VAL A 114 -9.18 2.05 4.88
C VAL A 114 -9.72 1.35 3.65
N TYR A 115 -10.88 1.75 3.14
CA TYR A 115 -11.52 1.06 2.01
C TYR A 115 -12.31 2.05 1.15
N GLY A 116 -12.51 1.72 -0.12
CA GLY A 116 -13.36 2.46 -1.02
C GLY A 116 -14.82 2.07 -0.89
N SER A 117 -15.75 3.01 -1.00
CA SER A 117 -17.19 2.73 -1.10
C SER A 117 -17.95 3.91 -1.72
N ASN A 118 -19.26 3.80 -1.91
CA ASN A 118 -20.06 4.89 -2.48
C ASN A 118 -20.06 6.10 -1.54
N SER A 119 -19.82 7.28 -2.12
CA SER A 119 -19.51 8.50 -1.37
C SER A 119 -20.73 9.40 -1.16
N ALA A 120 -20.74 10.11 -0.03
CA ALA A 120 -21.70 11.17 0.20
C ALA A 120 -21.33 12.46 -0.56
N TYR A 121 -20.06 12.66 -0.91
CA TYR A 121 -19.53 13.90 -1.51
C TYR A 121 -19.27 13.78 -3.02
N THR A 122 -18.93 12.60 -3.52
CA THR A 122 -18.63 12.29 -4.92
C THR A 122 -19.23 10.94 -5.32
N CYS A 123 -18.89 10.37 -6.49
CA CYS A 123 -19.39 9.04 -6.87
C CYS A 123 -18.81 7.94 -5.97
N PHE A 124 -17.50 7.90 -5.82
CA PHE A 124 -16.80 6.88 -5.04
C PHE A 124 -15.75 7.52 -4.14
N GLY A 125 -15.76 7.17 -2.87
CA GLY A 125 -14.95 7.80 -1.84
C GLY A 125 -14.21 6.78 -0.99
N GLN A 126 -13.34 7.29 -0.12
CA GLN A 126 -12.51 6.44 0.71
C GLN A 126 -12.83 6.65 2.19
N PHE A 127 -12.97 5.56 2.93
CA PHE A 127 -13.41 5.53 4.32
C PHE A 127 -12.32 4.94 5.20
N VAL A 128 -12.32 5.32 6.48
CA VAL A 128 -11.49 4.73 7.54
C VAL A 128 -12.36 4.18 8.67
N GLN A 129 -11.94 3.05 9.25
CA GLN A 129 -12.58 2.45 10.42
C GLN A 129 -11.54 1.81 11.35
N ASP A 130 -11.80 1.83 12.65
CA ASP A 130 -11.06 1.06 13.65
C ASP A 130 -11.27 -0.44 13.40
N PHE A 131 -10.19 -1.12 13.00
CA PHE A 131 -10.27 -2.51 12.58
C PHE A 131 -10.65 -3.46 13.72
N ARG A 132 -10.37 -3.08 14.97
CA ARG A 132 -10.65 -3.92 16.16
C ARG A 132 -12.15 -4.17 16.37
N LEU A 133 -13.00 -3.35 15.75
CA LEU A 133 -14.45 -3.49 15.82
C LEU A 133 -15.03 -4.44 14.76
N LEU A 134 -14.20 -4.94 13.84
CA LEU A 134 -14.61 -5.77 12.71
C LEU A 134 -14.35 -7.27 12.93
N LEU A 135 -13.63 -7.62 14.00
CA LEU A 135 -13.39 -9.00 14.39
C LEU A 135 -13.35 -9.11 15.91
N ASP A 136 -13.32 -10.34 16.41
CA ASP A 136 -13.00 -10.59 17.80
C ASP A 136 -11.52 -10.25 18.06
N TRP A 137 -11.28 -9.00 18.47
CA TRP A 137 -9.96 -8.49 18.82
C TRP A 137 -9.53 -8.86 20.25
N GLY A 138 -10.37 -9.62 20.97
CA GLY A 138 -10.24 -9.84 22.40
C GLY A 138 -10.55 -8.58 23.23
N PHE A 139 -10.29 -8.68 24.52
CA PHE A 139 -10.59 -7.60 25.46
C PHE A 139 -9.60 -6.43 25.31
N ASP A 140 -10.11 -5.22 25.06
CA ASP A 140 -9.33 -3.99 24.99
C ASP A 140 -10.03 -2.86 25.79
N TRP A 141 -9.40 -2.38 26.87
CA TRP A 141 -9.94 -1.29 27.71
C TRP A 141 -9.95 0.07 26.97
N ASN A 142 -9.16 0.20 25.89
CA ASN A 142 -8.91 1.46 25.19
C ASN A 142 -9.41 1.37 23.75
N ILE A 143 -10.71 1.16 23.56
CA ILE A 143 -11.38 1.38 22.25
C ILE A 143 -11.80 2.85 22.18
N PRO A 144 -11.08 3.69 21.43
CA PRO A 144 -11.36 5.11 21.31
C PRO A 144 -12.69 5.38 20.62
N LYS A 145 -13.12 6.65 20.62
CA LYS A 145 -14.39 7.03 19.97
C LYS A 145 -14.22 7.25 18.47
N GLU A 146 -13.01 7.55 18.03
CA GLU A 146 -12.70 7.84 16.63
C GLU A 146 -12.87 6.61 15.73
N PHE A 147 -13.48 6.80 14.56
CA PHE A 147 -13.61 5.80 13.50
C PHE A 147 -14.31 4.50 13.93
N LYS A 148 -15.28 4.58 14.85
CA LYS A 148 -16.08 3.42 15.29
C LYS A 148 -16.83 2.73 14.14
N SER A 149 -17.30 3.53 13.20
CA SER A 149 -17.91 3.10 11.94
C SER A 149 -17.12 3.67 10.78
N GLY A 150 -17.37 3.16 9.58
CA GLY A 150 -16.87 3.73 8.34
C GLY A 150 -17.06 5.24 8.29
N THR A 151 -15.95 5.97 8.34
CA THR A 151 -15.91 7.43 8.34
C THR A 151 -15.27 7.89 7.04
N GLU A 152 -16.00 8.67 6.25
CA GLU A 152 -15.51 9.11 4.93
C GLU A 152 -14.39 10.15 5.08
N ILE A 153 -13.25 9.89 4.46
CA ILE A 153 -12.10 10.80 4.43
C ILE A 153 -12.40 11.89 3.40
N GLN A 154 -12.60 13.11 3.90
CA GLN A 154 -12.81 14.27 3.04
C GLN A 154 -11.51 14.72 2.37
N ARG A 155 -11.64 15.50 1.29
CA ARG A 155 -10.51 16.09 0.56
C ARG A 155 -10.49 17.62 0.75
N PRO A 156 -9.31 18.26 0.89
CA PRO A 156 -9.21 19.71 0.83
C PRO A 156 -9.53 20.23 -0.58
N GLY A 157 -10.47 21.17 -0.68
CA GLY A 157 -10.79 21.84 -1.94
C GLY A 157 -11.81 21.08 -2.78
N LYS A 158 -11.50 20.85 -4.06
CA LYS A 158 -12.44 20.26 -5.03
C LYS A 158 -12.29 18.73 -5.06
N TYR A 159 -13.41 18.04 -5.00
CA TYR A 159 -13.49 16.59 -5.17
C TYR A 159 -13.30 16.19 -6.64
N GLY A 160 -12.52 15.14 -6.85
CA GLY A 160 -12.55 14.34 -8.06
C GLY A 160 -13.78 13.43 -8.10
N PRO A 161 -14.10 12.85 -9.26
CA PRO A 161 -15.23 11.92 -9.39
C PRO A 161 -15.02 10.61 -8.61
N ILE A 162 -13.77 10.19 -8.43
CA ILE A 162 -13.38 9.00 -7.68
C ILE A 162 -12.26 9.43 -6.74
N GLU A 163 -12.53 9.38 -5.45
CA GLU A 163 -11.54 9.53 -4.39
C GLU A 163 -11.11 8.16 -3.91
N LYS A 164 -9.87 7.79 -4.25
CA LYS A 164 -9.26 6.51 -3.90
C LYS A 164 -7.77 6.66 -3.74
N ASN A 165 -7.11 5.61 -3.27
CA ASN A 165 -5.65 5.54 -3.16
C ASN A 165 -5.05 6.59 -2.20
N PHE A 166 -5.85 7.13 -1.28
CA PHE A 166 -5.31 7.92 -0.17
C PHE A 166 -4.56 7.00 0.79
N PHE A 167 -3.56 7.52 1.48
CA PHE A 167 -2.96 6.83 2.62
C PHE A 167 -2.90 7.74 3.83
N LEU A 168 -2.91 7.12 5.00
CA LEU A 168 -2.80 7.82 6.28
C LEU A 168 -1.36 7.82 6.76
N PHE A 169 -0.94 8.89 7.42
CA PHE A 169 0.34 9.01 8.10
C PHE A 169 0.19 9.84 9.38
N TRP A 170 1.23 9.82 10.22
CA TRP A 170 1.24 10.49 11.51
C TRP A 170 2.50 11.32 11.68
N ASP A 171 2.38 12.44 12.38
CA ASP A 171 3.53 13.19 12.88
C ASP A 171 4.10 12.57 14.17
N GLU A 172 4.98 13.29 14.85
CA GLU A 172 5.66 12.81 16.07
C GLU A 172 4.74 12.92 17.31
N GLU A 173 3.80 13.86 17.26
CA GLU A 173 2.77 14.09 18.26
C GLU A 173 1.62 13.07 18.16
N GLY A 174 1.56 12.31 17.06
CA GLY A 174 0.53 11.32 16.79
C GLY A 174 -0.72 11.90 16.15
N ASP A 175 -0.67 13.13 15.65
CA ASP A 175 -1.73 13.71 14.83
C ASP A 175 -1.79 12.98 13.48
N MET A 176 -3.01 12.70 13.03
CA MET A 176 -3.26 11.94 11.81
C MET A 176 -3.43 12.87 10.60
N TYR A 177 -2.89 12.45 9.48
CA TYR A 177 -2.96 13.15 8.20
C TYR A 177 -3.36 12.18 7.09
N ALA A 178 -4.06 12.71 6.10
CA ALA A 178 -4.34 12.00 4.86
C ALA A 178 -3.52 12.61 3.72
N HIS A 179 -2.84 11.77 2.95
CA HIS A 179 -2.16 12.13 1.71
C HIS A 179 -3.04 11.70 0.54
N PHE A 180 -3.35 12.64 -0.36
CA PHE A 180 -4.36 12.44 -1.41
C PHE A 180 -3.74 12.27 -2.79
N ASP A 181 -2.79 13.14 -3.15
CA ASP A 181 -2.15 13.10 -4.47
C ASP A 181 -0.65 13.25 -4.34
N LEU A 182 0.06 12.57 -5.23
CA LEU A 182 1.49 12.78 -5.46
C LEU A 182 1.76 13.57 -6.74
N ILE A 183 0.93 13.37 -7.76
CA ILE A 183 0.99 14.05 -9.06
C ILE A 183 -0.41 14.55 -9.47
N PRO A 184 -0.51 15.61 -10.30
CA PRO A 184 0.58 16.47 -10.80
C PRO A 184 1.15 17.40 -9.72
N SER A 185 0.54 17.46 -8.54
CA SER A 185 1.03 18.22 -7.41
C SER A 185 0.69 17.49 -6.13
N ARG A 186 1.67 17.40 -5.21
CA ARG A 186 1.47 16.74 -3.94
C ARG A 186 0.36 17.43 -3.14
N SER A 187 -0.49 16.67 -2.46
CA SER A 187 -1.51 17.22 -1.57
C SER A 187 -1.72 16.34 -0.33
N PHE A 188 -1.80 16.98 0.84
CA PHE A 188 -2.07 16.32 2.10
C PHE A 188 -2.63 17.32 3.12
N ALA A 189 -3.42 16.83 4.08
CA ALA A 189 -4.04 17.65 5.11
C ALA A 189 -4.20 16.87 6.40
N LYS A 190 -4.31 17.59 7.53
CA LYS A 190 -4.65 17.00 8.83
C LYS A 190 -6.06 16.42 8.75
N LEU A 191 -6.22 15.20 9.26
CA LEU A 191 -7.48 14.46 9.31
C LEU A 191 -8.03 14.51 10.73
N ASN A 192 -9.30 14.90 10.87
CA ASN A 192 -10.01 14.86 12.14
C ASN A 192 -10.81 13.56 12.29
N ASP A 193 -11.21 13.27 13.52
CA ASP A 193 -11.91 12.02 13.88
C ASP A 193 -13.30 11.84 13.23
N ASP A 194 -13.87 12.93 12.70
CA ASP A 194 -15.15 12.95 11.97
C ASP A 194 -14.98 12.83 10.45
N GLY A 195 -13.75 12.62 9.97
CA GLY A 195 -13.42 12.52 8.55
C GLY A 195 -13.19 13.87 7.87
N SER A 196 -13.48 14.99 8.54
CA SER A 196 -13.17 16.32 8.01
C SER A 196 -11.66 16.55 7.94
N VAL A 197 -11.24 17.37 6.98
CA VAL A 197 -9.82 17.66 6.75
C VAL A 197 -9.53 19.15 6.77
N GLY A 198 -8.33 19.50 7.21
CA GLY A 198 -7.84 20.88 7.19
C GLY A 198 -7.49 21.38 5.78
N LYS A 199 -6.82 22.53 5.71
CA LYS A 199 -6.27 23.05 4.45
C LYS A 199 -5.16 22.14 3.91
N ASN A 200 -4.95 22.15 2.59
CA ASN A 200 -3.78 21.50 1.99
C ASN A 200 -2.48 22.12 2.53
N LEU A 201 -1.61 21.28 3.10
CA LEU A 201 -0.34 21.66 3.71
C LEU A 201 0.86 21.47 2.78
N ALA A 202 0.71 20.73 1.67
CA ALA A 202 1.78 20.42 0.75
C ALA A 202 2.56 21.63 0.19
N PRO A 203 1.94 22.79 -0.10
CA PRO A 203 2.70 23.95 -0.59
C PRO A 203 3.79 24.46 0.37
N ALA A 204 3.66 24.19 1.67
CA ALA A 204 4.68 24.57 2.65
C ALA A 204 5.93 23.68 2.60
N ALA A 205 5.80 22.46 2.08
CA ALA A 205 6.86 21.45 1.98
C ALA A 205 7.89 21.79 0.89
N LYS A 206 7.48 22.53 -0.15
CA LYS A 206 8.30 22.99 -1.28
C LYS A 206 8.99 21.85 -2.05
N ASP A 207 8.26 20.76 -2.27
CA ASP A 207 8.79 19.54 -2.87
C ASP A 207 8.85 19.60 -4.41
N GLU A 208 8.34 20.65 -5.06
CA GLU A 208 8.10 20.67 -6.51
C GLU A 208 9.37 20.35 -7.30
N ARG A 209 10.49 21.00 -6.96
CA ARG A 209 11.79 20.74 -7.62
C ARG A 209 12.22 19.29 -7.43
N CYS A 210 12.07 18.74 -6.24
CA CYS A 210 12.47 17.36 -5.94
C CYS A 210 11.61 16.36 -6.71
N LEU A 211 10.29 16.50 -6.62
CA LEU A 211 9.34 15.63 -7.30
C LEU A 211 9.52 15.68 -8.82
N SER A 212 9.70 16.88 -9.40
CA SER A 212 9.98 17.00 -10.84
C SER A 212 11.30 16.36 -11.27
N ALA A 213 12.31 16.32 -10.40
CA ALA A 213 13.61 15.74 -10.72
C ALA A 213 13.67 14.22 -10.53
N LEU A 214 12.96 13.68 -9.53
CA LEU A 214 13.15 12.30 -9.06
C LEU A 214 11.97 11.37 -9.32
N MET A 215 10.76 11.88 -9.59
CA MET A 215 9.62 11.02 -9.93
C MET A 215 9.83 10.36 -11.30
N PRO A 216 9.36 9.10 -11.49
CA PRO A 216 9.34 8.50 -12.81
C PRO A 216 8.49 9.34 -13.77
N ALA A 217 8.94 9.44 -15.01
CA ALA A 217 8.18 10.12 -16.06
C ALA A 217 6.87 9.34 -16.32
N VAL A 218 5.78 10.07 -16.50
CA VAL A 218 4.45 9.51 -16.75
C VAL A 218 3.97 10.00 -18.11
N ALA A 219 3.77 9.07 -19.05
CA ALA A 219 3.16 9.39 -20.35
C ALA A 219 1.68 9.79 -20.18
N ALA A 220 1.25 10.86 -20.84
CA ALA A 220 0.01 11.58 -20.53
C ALA A 220 -1.30 10.80 -20.71
N GLU A 221 -1.32 9.67 -21.42
CA GLU A 221 -2.57 8.97 -21.78
C GLU A 221 -2.65 7.51 -21.32
N SER A 222 -1.52 6.86 -21.04
CA SER A 222 -1.49 5.42 -20.73
C SER A 222 -0.74 5.09 -19.45
N GLU A 223 -0.25 6.11 -18.74
CA GLU A 223 0.51 5.93 -17.52
C GLU A 223 -0.02 6.83 -16.41
N SER A 224 0.18 6.40 -15.16
CA SER A 224 -0.23 7.13 -13.98
C SER A 224 0.63 6.75 -12.77
N VAL A 225 0.51 7.51 -11.69
CA VAL A 225 1.05 7.11 -10.39
C VAL A 225 -0.09 6.59 -9.51
N HIS A 226 0.11 5.42 -8.93
CA HIS A 226 -0.83 4.75 -8.05
C HIS A 226 -0.27 4.70 -6.62
N GLN A 227 -1.00 5.31 -5.67
CA GLN A 227 -0.69 5.29 -4.23
C GLN A 227 -1.44 4.16 -3.53
N ALA A 228 -1.02 2.93 -3.80
CA ALA A 228 -1.77 1.76 -3.32
C ALA A 228 -1.38 1.34 -1.89
N THR A 229 -0.19 1.68 -1.38
CA THR A 229 0.24 1.21 -0.05
C THR A 229 -0.12 2.19 1.08
N ASN A 230 -0.12 1.69 2.32
CA ASN A 230 -0.14 2.53 3.53
C ASN A 230 1.22 3.22 3.75
N SER A 231 1.35 3.94 4.87
CA SER A 231 2.64 4.47 5.33
C SER A 231 3.12 3.73 6.59
N LEU A 232 4.42 3.82 6.86
CA LEU A 232 5.08 3.40 8.11
C LEU A 232 6.15 4.44 8.45
N SER A 233 6.52 4.54 9.73
CA SER A 233 7.70 5.30 10.14
C SER A 233 8.92 4.41 10.31
N ILE A 234 10.08 4.93 9.94
CA ILE A 234 11.34 4.21 10.01
C ILE A 234 12.46 5.10 10.54
N THR A 235 13.24 4.58 11.48
CA THR A 235 14.53 5.14 11.87
C THR A 235 15.64 4.55 11.00
N MET A 236 16.44 5.41 10.37
CA MET A 236 17.49 5.09 9.39
C MET A 236 18.77 4.57 10.05
N CYS A 237 18.63 3.62 10.97
CA CYS A 237 19.70 2.89 11.62
C CYS A 237 19.20 1.49 12.00
N LYS A 238 20.08 0.68 12.58
CA LYS A 238 19.70 -0.63 13.11
C LYS A 238 19.13 -0.49 14.53
N ARG A 239 18.06 -1.22 14.86
CA ARG A 239 17.52 -1.35 16.22
C ARG A 239 18.55 -1.91 17.18
N SER A 240 19.41 -2.80 16.68
CA SER A 240 20.53 -3.38 17.43
C SER A 240 21.65 -2.38 17.77
N ASP A 241 21.66 -1.20 17.15
CA ASP A 241 22.62 -0.13 17.45
C ASP A 241 22.21 0.64 18.72
N LYS A 242 22.98 0.45 19.80
CA LYS A 242 22.74 1.08 21.10
C LYS A 242 22.93 2.61 21.10
N HIS A 243 23.55 3.16 20.06
CA HIS A 243 23.75 4.61 19.91
C HIS A 243 22.68 5.24 19.02
N CYS A 244 21.74 4.46 18.50
CA CYS A 244 20.67 4.98 17.69
C CYS A 244 19.40 5.25 18.48
N GLU A 245 19.16 6.53 18.73
CA GLU A 245 17.88 7.01 19.28
C GLU A 245 17.05 7.66 18.17
N PRO A 246 15.77 7.26 18.00
CA PRO A 246 14.85 7.92 17.08
C PRO A 246 14.72 9.41 17.37
N ASN A 247 14.86 10.23 16.34
CA ASN A 247 14.65 11.66 16.35
C ASN A 247 14.34 12.17 14.92
N ASN A 248 13.99 13.45 14.82
CA ASN A 248 13.49 14.08 13.59
C ASN A 248 14.54 14.12 12.46
N LYS A 249 15.81 13.84 12.74
CA LYS A 249 16.90 13.80 11.74
C LYS A 249 17.15 12.41 11.18
N ASN A 250 16.74 11.36 11.88
CA ASN A 250 16.96 9.98 11.46
C ASN A 250 15.67 9.18 11.33
N THR A 251 14.51 9.74 11.69
CA THR A 251 13.21 9.06 11.65
C THR A 251 12.30 9.76 10.65
N PHE A 252 11.73 8.96 9.75
CA PHE A 252 10.96 9.46 8.61
C PHE A 252 9.71 8.62 8.40
N VAL A 253 8.74 9.17 7.67
CA VAL A 253 7.63 8.39 7.13
C VAL A 253 8.00 7.94 5.72
N PHE A 254 7.70 6.68 5.39
CA PHE A 254 7.83 6.19 4.02
C PHE A 254 6.53 5.56 3.52
N THR A 255 6.42 5.49 2.20
CA THR A 255 5.35 4.81 1.46
C THR A 255 5.91 4.24 0.16
N ILE A 256 5.19 3.29 -0.43
CA ILE A 256 5.46 2.78 -1.76
C ILE A 256 4.37 3.28 -2.71
N PHE A 257 4.77 4.05 -3.71
CA PHE A 257 3.92 4.41 -4.84
C PHE A 257 4.32 3.59 -6.07
N GLN A 258 3.44 3.48 -7.05
CA GLN A 258 3.68 2.65 -8.23
C GLN A 258 3.54 3.48 -9.48
N HIS A 259 4.53 3.44 -10.37
CA HIS A 259 4.34 3.85 -11.75
C HIS A 259 3.53 2.77 -12.44
N LYS A 260 2.29 3.11 -12.80
CA LYS A 260 1.38 2.23 -13.51
C LYS A 260 1.42 2.57 -14.98
N SER A 261 1.67 1.59 -15.83
CA SER A 261 1.43 1.68 -17.27
C SER A 261 0.27 0.77 -17.68
N PHE A 262 -0.46 1.17 -18.72
CA PHE A 262 -1.56 0.42 -19.28
C PHE A 262 -1.41 0.31 -20.79
N TYR A 263 -0.82 -0.79 -21.24
CA TYR A 263 -0.60 -1.06 -22.65
C TYR A 263 -1.17 -2.43 -23.00
N SER A 264 -1.72 -2.56 -24.20
CA SER A 264 -2.27 -3.84 -24.68
C SER A 264 -3.39 -4.42 -23.79
N PHE A 265 -4.16 -3.56 -23.12
CA PHE A 265 -5.20 -3.91 -22.14
C PHE A 265 -4.67 -4.61 -20.89
N HIS A 266 -3.40 -4.40 -20.57
CA HIS A 266 -2.72 -4.98 -19.42
C HIS A 266 -2.02 -3.89 -18.62
N SER A 267 -2.08 -4.01 -17.29
CA SER A 267 -1.43 -3.06 -16.39
C SER A 267 -0.10 -3.61 -15.90
N ASN A 268 0.97 -2.83 -16.01
CA ASN A 268 2.23 -3.11 -15.33
C ASN A 268 2.45 -2.07 -14.24
N TYR A 269 3.02 -2.51 -13.13
CA TYR A 269 3.29 -1.67 -11.98
C TYR A 269 4.76 -1.78 -11.61
N GLU A 270 5.39 -0.62 -11.48
CA GLU A 270 6.77 -0.49 -11.05
C GLU A 270 6.81 0.30 -9.72
N PRO A 271 7.02 -0.37 -8.57
CA PRO A 271 6.92 0.23 -7.24
C PRO A 271 8.19 0.98 -6.83
N TYR A 272 8.04 2.21 -6.35
CA TYR A 272 9.10 3.08 -5.86
C TYR A 272 8.87 3.46 -4.40
N VAL A 273 9.96 3.64 -3.65
CA VAL A 273 9.93 4.08 -2.26
C VAL A 273 10.05 5.59 -2.21
N MET A 274 9.17 6.24 -1.46
CA MET A 274 9.28 7.65 -1.12
C MET A 274 9.44 7.81 0.39
N ILE A 275 10.35 8.68 0.81
CA ILE A 275 10.57 9.04 2.21
C ILE A 275 10.35 10.53 2.40
N PHE A 276 9.65 10.91 3.45
CA PHE A 276 9.42 12.30 3.83
C PHE A 276 9.52 12.50 5.34
N SER A 277 9.80 13.74 5.74
CA SER A 277 9.93 14.13 7.14
C SER A 277 8.65 13.79 7.92
N GLN A 278 8.81 13.19 9.10
CA GLN A 278 7.70 12.99 10.04
C GLN A 278 7.27 14.32 10.68
N ALA A 279 8.19 15.28 10.81
CA ALA A 279 7.89 16.62 11.28
C ALA A 279 7.42 17.54 10.14
N ALA A 280 6.54 18.48 10.48
CA ALA A 280 6.14 19.57 9.59
C ALA A 280 7.37 20.34 9.06
N PRO A 281 7.39 20.75 7.77
CA PRO A 281 6.28 20.74 6.82
C PRO A 281 6.14 19.42 6.01
N PHE A 282 6.66 18.30 6.51
CA PHE A 282 6.57 16.98 5.88
C PHE A 282 7.25 16.88 4.50
N SER A 283 8.32 17.64 4.29
CA SER A 283 9.07 17.67 3.03
C SER A 283 9.61 16.30 2.64
N VAL A 284 9.51 15.96 1.36
CA VAL A 284 10.14 14.78 0.77
C VAL A 284 11.64 14.88 0.98
N GLN A 285 12.24 13.77 1.40
CA GLN A 285 13.67 13.67 1.66
C GLN A 285 14.36 12.90 0.55
N ALA A 286 13.74 11.81 0.09
CA ALA A 286 14.31 10.96 -0.95
C ALA A 286 13.25 10.12 -1.67
N ILE A 287 13.62 9.67 -2.87
CA ILE A 287 12.88 8.71 -3.69
C ILE A 287 13.85 7.64 -4.19
N SER A 288 13.45 6.37 -4.23
CA SER A 288 14.29 5.33 -4.83
C SER A 288 14.53 5.60 -6.32
N GLN A 289 15.77 5.46 -6.77
CA GLN A 289 16.13 5.66 -8.18
C GLN A 289 15.65 4.51 -9.08
N LYS A 290 15.54 3.31 -8.50
CA LYS A 290 15.09 2.11 -9.16
C LYS A 290 13.76 1.64 -8.55
N PRO A 291 12.85 1.07 -9.36
CA PRO A 291 11.69 0.37 -8.84
C PRO A 291 12.11 -0.95 -8.17
N ILE A 292 11.28 -1.45 -7.26
CA ILE A 292 11.50 -2.69 -6.53
C ILE A 292 11.08 -3.88 -7.43
N TRP A 293 11.95 -4.88 -7.53
CA TRP A 293 11.61 -6.18 -8.12
C TRP A 293 11.49 -7.22 -7.02
N ILE A 294 10.33 -7.87 -6.90
CA ILE A 294 10.13 -8.94 -5.90
C ILE A 294 10.60 -10.27 -6.50
N HIS A 295 11.59 -10.92 -5.87
CA HIS A 295 12.09 -12.21 -6.35
C HIS A 295 10.96 -13.25 -6.42
N GLY A 296 10.89 -13.97 -7.55
CA GLY A 296 9.78 -14.85 -7.89
C GLY A 296 8.75 -14.23 -8.84
N ARG A 297 8.73 -12.90 -9.06
CA ARG A 297 7.87 -12.25 -10.08
C ARG A 297 8.21 -12.79 -11.48
N GLY A 298 7.18 -13.03 -12.28
CA GLY A 298 7.30 -13.47 -13.67
C GLY A 298 8.10 -12.48 -14.52
N LEU A 299 9.06 -13.02 -15.26
CA LEU A 299 9.94 -12.27 -16.16
C LEU A 299 9.19 -11.71 -17.37
N PRO A 300 9.76 -10.74 -18.10
CA PRO A 300 9.22 -10.31 -19.39
C PRO A 300 8.90 -11.50 -20.30
N GLY A 301 7.68 -11.53 -20.84
CA GLY A 301 7.20 -12.65 -21.64
C GLY A 301 6.42 -13.72 -20.85
N THR A 302 6.34 -13.58 -19.51
CA THR A 302 5.41 -14.38 -18.71
C THR A 302 3.98 -13.97 -19.06
N ARG A 303 3.32 -14.80 -19.88
CA ARG A 303 2.00 -14.53 -20.46
C ARG A 303 0.89 -14.95 -19.49
N PRO A 304 -0.06 -14.07 -19.14
CA PRO A 304 -1.28 -14.45 -18.43
C PRO A 304 -2.14 -15.41 -19.26
N GLU A 305 -2.81 -16.37 -18.60
CA GLU A 305 -3.59 -17.43 -19.28
C GLU A 305 -4.72 -16.89 -20.18
N TRP A 306 -5.25 -15.71 -19.85
CA TRP A 306 -6.34 -15.06 -20.60
C TRP A 306 -5.87 -14.34 -21.88
N ILE A 307 -4.55 -14.21 -22.09
CA ILE A 307 -3.99 -13.63 -23.31
C ILE A 307 -3.85 -14.72 -24.39
N PRO A 308 -4.41 -14.52 -25.61
CA PRO A 308 -4.30 -15.50 -26.70
C PRO A 308 -2.85 -15.83 -27.07
N PRO A 309 -2.53 -17.10 -27.41
CA PRO A 309 -1.16 -17.54 -27.61
C PRO A 309 -0.48 -16.94 -28.85
N GLU A 310 -1.27 -16.47 -29.82
CA GLU A 310 -0.78 -15.83 -31.05
C GLU A 310 -0.33 -14.39 -30.83
N ARG A 311 -0.71 -13.78 -29.69
CA ARG A 311 -0.33 -12.41 -29.37
C ARG A 311 1.10 -12.37 -28.82
N GLU A 312 1.96 -11.59 -29.45
CA GLU A 312 3.29 -11.30 -28.92
C GLU A 312 3.16 -10.69 -27.51
N TRP A 313 3.97 -11.18 -26.59
CA TRP A 313 3.92 -10.78 -25.19
C TRP A 313 5.34 -10.61 -24.66
N GLU A 314 5.66 -9.37 -24.30
CA GLU A 314 6.96 -9.01 -23.73
C GLU A 314 6.81 -8.31 -22.37
N GLN A 315 5.57 -8.21 -21.87
CA GLN A 315 5.29 -7.63 -20.56
C GLN A 315 5.59 -8.63 -19.43
N THR A 316 5.82 -8.08 -18.24
CA THR A 316 5.87 -8.82 -16.97
C THR A 316 4.45 -9.06 -16.44
N GLU A 317 4.32 -9.81 -15.35
CA GLU A 317 3.04 -9.96 -14.64
C GLU A 317 2.54 -8.61 -14.09
N MET A 318 1.22 -8.43 -14.10
CA MET A 318 0.50 -7.39 -13.37
C MET A 318 0.68 -7.63 -11.87
N PHE A 319 1.71 -7.02 -11.31
CA PHE A 319 2.16 -7.26 -9.95
C PHE A 319 2.15 -5.95 -9.18
N TYR A 320 1.20 -5.77 -8.25
CA TYR A 320 1.03 -4.48 -7.56
C TYR A 320 1.03 -4.63 -6.03
N ILE A 321 1.80 -3.77 -5.36
CA ILE A 321 1.92 -3.77 -3.91
C ILE A 321 0.72 -3.02 -3.31
N THR A 322 0.01 -3.68 -2.40
CA THR A 322 -1.22 -3.17 -1.78
C THR A 322 -1.05 -2.76 -0.32
N SER A 323 -0.08 -3.34 0.38
CA SER A 323 0.15 -2.99 1.79
C SER A 323 1.55 -3.33 2.27
N MET A 324 1.90 -2.74 3.41
CA MET A 324 3.15 -2.99 4.11
C MET A 324 2.93 -2.95 5.63
N ALA A 325 3.61 -3.84 6.36
CA ALA A 325 3.58 -3.88 7.81
C ALA A 325 4.89 -4.43 8.36
N TRP A 326 5.33 -3.92 9.51
CA TRP A 326 6.40 -4.57 10.25
C TRP A 326 5.98 -6.00 10.61
N ALA A 327 6.86 -6.98 10.37
CA ALA A 327 6.50 -8.39 10.55
C ALA A 327 6.56 -8.84 12.01
N THR A 328 7.32 -8.11 12.84
CA THR A 328 7.52 -8.46 14.25
C THR A 328 6.24 -8.27 15.06
N GLN A 329 5.87 -9.27 15.86
CA GLN A 329 4.76 -9.14 16.81
C GLN A 329 4.94 -7.93 17.72
N GLY A 330 3.86 -7.18 17.93
CA GLY A 330 3.83 -6.02 18.82
C GLY A 330 4.41 -4.76 18.20
N GLN A 331 5.06 -4.86 17.04
CA GLN A 331 5.50 -3.71 16.26
C GLN A 331 4.32 -3.12 15.48
N THR A 332 4.12 -1.81 15.57
CA THR A 332 2.95 -1.12 15.01
C THR A 332 3.32 -0.27 13.79
N TYR A 333 3.55 1.03 13.99
CA TYR A 333 3.83 2.00 12.93
C TYR A 333 5.32 2.21 12.70
N HIS A 334 6.13 2.06 13.75
CA HIS A 334 7.56 2.43 13.76
C HIS A 334 8.49 1.23 13.69
N GLY A 335 9.56 1.36 12.88
CA GLY A 335 10.63 0.36 12.79
C GLY A 335 12.00 0.91 12.43
N TYR A 336 12.94 0.00 12.18
CA TYR A 336 14.36 0.24 11.95
C TYR A 336 14.84 -0.52 10.71
N LEU A 337 16.05 -0.22 10.22
CA LEU A 337 16.59 -0.79 8.99
C LEU A 337 16.83 -2.32 9.04
N ASP A 338 17.04 -2.88 10.23
CA ASP A 338 17.21 -4.32 10.46
C ASP A 338 15.92 -5.02 10.89
N ASP A 339 14.78 -4.31 10.93
CA ASP A 339 13.50 -4.94 11.22
C ASP A 339 12.96 -5.68 9.98
N PRO A 340 12.38 -6.88 10.19
CA PRO A 340 11.60 -7.57 9.17
C PRO A 340 10.33 -6.78 8.79
N LEU A 341 10.06 -6.72 7.49
CA LEU A 341 8.93 -6.01 6.88
C LEU A 341 8.19 -6.96 5.93
N PHE A 342 6.86 -7.04 6.07
CA PHE A 342 6.01 -7.63 5.04
C PHE A 342 5.63 -6.61 3.99
N LEU A 343 5.68 -7.05 2.74
CA LEU A 343 4.97 -6.43 1.62
C LEU A 343 3.92 -7.44 1.13
N ALA A 344 2.69 -7.00 0.96
CA ALA A 344 1.63 -7.81 0.36
C ALA A 344 1.19 -7.20 -0.97
N PHE A 345 0.83 -8.07 -1.92
CA PHE A 345 0.59 -7.67 -3.30
C PHE A 345 -0.42 -8.59 -4.01
N GLY A 346 -1.08 -8.04 -5.03
CA GLY A 346 -1.90 -8.79 -5.97
C GLY A 346 -1.12 -9.13 -7.24
N ILE A 347 -1.52 -10.23 -7.88
CA ILE A 347 -0.96 -10.72 -9.15
C ILE A 347 -2.13 -11.00 -10.10
N GLU A 348 -2.16 -10.34 -11.25
CA GLU A 348 -3.14 -10.57 -12.33
C GLU A 348 -4.60 -10.50 -11.89
N ASP A 349 -4.93 -9.69 -10.87
CA ASP A 349 -6.27 -9.58 -10.26
C ASP A 349 -6.90 -10.95 -9.92
N SER A 350 -6.08 -11.96 -9.68
CA SER A 350 -6.53 -13.36 -9.52
C SER A 350 -5.80 -14.10 -8.41
N LYS A 351 -4.56 -13.70 -8.12
CA LYS A 351 -3.73 -14.28 -7.08
C LYS A 351 -3.26 -13.20 -6.12
N THR A 352 -2.83 -13.66 -4.96
CA THR A 352 -2.32 -12.83 -3.89
C THR A 352 -1.05 -13.45 -3.31
N GLY A 353 -0.09 -12.61 -2.96
CA GLY A 353 1.14 -13.04 -2.32
C GLY A 353 1.66 -12.05 -1.29
N GLY A 354 2.66 -12.50 -0.55
CA GLY A 354 3.41 -11.70 0.40
C GLY A 354 4.89 -12.05 0.34
N ILE A 355 5.72 -11.10 0.76
CA ILE A 355 7.15 -11.31 0.94
C ILE A 355 7.60 -10.64 2.23
N ASP A 356 8.42 -11.33 3.00
CA ASP A 356 9.10 -10.82 4.18
C ASP A 356 10.54 -10.46 3.82
N ILE A 357 10.93 -9.21 4.07
CA ILE A 357 12.24 -8.67 3.70
C ILE A 357 12.87 -7.96 4.89
N LEU A 358 14.18 -7.73 4.86
CA LEU A 358 14.78 -6.72 5.74
C LEU A 358 14.48 -5.33 5.19
N ALA A 359 14.00 -4.43 6.05
CA ALA A 359 13.61 -3.08 5.63
C ALA A 359 14.73 -2.33 4.89
N SER A 360 15.99 -2.48 5.34
CA SER A 360 17.18 -1.93 4.67
C SER A 360 17.26 -2.23 3.17
N ASN A 361 16.65 -3.31 2.68
CA ASN A 361 16.65 -3.65 1.26
C ASN A 361 15.84 -2.66 0.41
N LEU A 362 14.86 -1.96 0.99
CA LEU A 362 14.09 -0.92 0.32
C LEU A 362 14.83 0.41 0.17
N PHE A 363 15.88 0.64 0.97
CA PHE A 363 16.48 1.97 1.14
C PHE A 363 17.89 2.10 0.56
N GLN A 364 18.32 1.19 -0.32
CA GLN A 364 19.70 1.16 -0.84
C GLN A 364 19.98 2.18 -1.95
N ASP A 365 18.99 2.56 -2.77
CA ASP A 365 19.17 3.40 -3.97
C ASP A 365 18.45 4.75 -3.89
N LEU A 366 18.39 5.35 -2.70
CA LEU A 366 17.71 6.62 -2.51
C LEU A 366 18.45 7.77 -3.22
N ALA A 367 17.75 8.49 -4.09
CA ALA A 367 18.14 9.83 -4.54
C ALA A 367 17.54 10.87 -3.59
N TYR A 368 18.37 11.80 -3.12
CA TYR A 368 17.99 12.77 -2.10
C TYR A 368 17.58 14.10 -2.72
N CYS A 369 16.52 14.71 -2.17
CA CYS A 369 16.03 16.01 -2.59
C CYS A 369 17.08 17.13 -2.42
N SER A 370 18.02 16.97 -1.48
CA SER A 370 19.12 17.93 -1.28
C SER A 370 20.15 17.95 -2.40
N ALA A 371 20.13 16.95 -3.30
CA ALA A 371 21.10 16.81 -4.39
C ALA A 371 20.59 17.33 -5.74
N VAL A 372 19.34 17.81 -5.83
CA VAL A 372 18.68 18.19 -7.09
C VAL A 372 18.29 19.66 -7.18
#